data_AF-A0AA89C4T8-F1
#
_entry.id   AF-A0AA89C4T8-F1
#
_cell.length_a   1.000
_cell.length_b   1.000
_cell.length_c   1.000
_cell.angle_alpha   90.00
_cell.angle_beta   90.00
_cell.angle_gamma   90.00
#
_symmetry.space_group_name_H-M   'P 1'
#
loop_
_entity.id
_entity.type
_entity.pdbx_description
1 polymer ?
#
loop_
_entity_poly.entity_id
_entity_poly.type
_entity_poly.pdbx_seq_one_letter_code
_entity_poly.pdbx_strand_id
1 'polypeptide(L)'
;MFMTSFILNVEQPIEGDDTAANYVNFRCRKFDGSKQRIIKCNHVTTYGYYGQWSSSCPSDFAICGMETKSEPNQGSGDDSALNDVTFFCCDR
;
A
#
# COMPACT_ATOMS: atom_id res chain seq x y z
N MET A 1 -14.61 4.17 -11.06
CA MET A 1 -13.90 4.78 -9.91
C MET A 1 -12.68 3.93 -9.69
N PHE A 2 -11.52 4.56 -9.64
CA PHE A 2 -10.24 3.89 -9.86
C PHE A 2 -9.26 4.25 -8.76
N MET A 3 -8.40 3.31 -8.39
CA MET A 3 -7.36 3.54 -7.39
C MET A 3 -6.28 4.45 -7.99
N THR A 4 -5.86 5.46 -7.24
CA THR A 4 -4.90 6.47 -7.73
C THR A 4 -3.75 6.69 -6.78
N SER A 5 -3.85 6.31 -5.50
CA SER A 5 -2.79 6.47 -4.50
C SER A 5 -3.04 5.51 -3.36
N PHE A 6 -1.99 5.15 -2.65
CA PHE A 6 -2.01 4.23 -1.53
C PHE A 6 -1.25 4.79 -0.33
N ILE A 7 -1.48 4.21 0.84
CA ILE A 7 -0.71 4.45 2.06
C ILE A 7 -0.59 3.13 2.80
N LEU A 8 0.62 2.79 3.22
CA LEU A 8 0.91 1.59 4.00
C LEU A 8 0.88 1.89 5.49
N ASN A 9 0.37 0.94 6.26
CA ASN A 9 0.62 0.79 7.67
C ASN A 9 1.78 -0.19 7.83
N VAL A 10 2.86 0.24 8.46
CA VAL A 10 4.10 -0.52 8.61
C VAL A 10 4.52 -0.59 10.08
N GLU A 11 5.16 -1.68 10.47
CA GLU A 11 5.74 -1.82 11.81
C GLU A 11 6.99 -0.95 11.94
N GLN A 12 7.32 -0.52 13.17
CA GLN A 12 8.62 0.15 13.37
C GLN A 12 9.71 -0.92 13.29
N PRO A 13 10.83 -0.67 12.62
CA PRO A 13 11.98 -1.56 12.71
C PRO A 13 12.47 -1.58 14.17
N ILE A 14 12.45 -2.76 14.78
CA ILE A 14 13.11 -3.03 16.06
C ILE A 14 14.49 -3.61 15.71
N GLU A 15 15.51 -3.35 16.52
CA GLU A 15 16.88 -3.81 16.23
C GLU A 15 16.93 -5.33 16.05
N GLY A 16 16.96 -5.80 14.80
CA GLY A 16 16.98 -7.22 14.41
C GLY A 16 15.74 -7.74 13.66
N ASP A 17 14.62 -7.00 13.66
CA ASP A 17 13.39 -7.36 12.94
C ASP A 17 13.14 -6.42 11.75
N ASP A 18 12.82 -7.01 10.60
CA ASP A 18 12.49 -6.28 9.39
C ASP A 18 11.09 -5.63 9.48
N THR A 19 10.94 -4.47 8.85
CA THR A 19 9.66 -3.78 8.78
C THR A 19 8.70 -4.52 7.85
N ALA A 20 7.55 -4.96 8.38
CA ALA A 20 6.45 -5.56 7.62
C ALA A 20 5.29 -4.59 7.40
N ALA A 21 4.64 -4.70 6.24
CA ALA A 21 3.40 -4.00 5.91
C ALA A 21 2.18 -4.77 6.44
N ASN A 22 1.43 -4.15 7.36
CA ASN A 22 0.25 -4.74 7.98
C ASN A 22 -1.04 -4.43 7.21
N TYR A 23 -1.18 -3.19 6.72
CA TYR A 23 -2.40 -2.73 6.05
C TYR A 23 -2.09 -1.77 4.91
N VAL A 24 -3.02 -1.69 3.96
CA VAL A 24 -2.99 -0.69 2.89
C VAL A 24 -4.36 -0.02 2.77
N ASN A 25 -4.35 1.31 2.67
CA ASN A 25 -5.54 2.10 2.30
C ASN A 25 -5.34 2.71 0.93
N PHE A 26 -6.43 2.86 0.18
CA PHE A 26 -6.40 3.41 -1.17
C PHE A 26 -7.24 4.68 -1.29
N ARG A 27 -6.69 5.69 -1.97
CA ARG A 27 -7.46 6.79 -2.55
C ARG A 27 -8.00 6.35 -3.89
N CYS A 28 -9.30 6.58 -4.09
CA CYS A 28 -9.99 6.32 -5.33
C CYS A 28 -10.57 7.62 -5.89
N ARG A 29 -10.54 7.76 -7.21
CA ARG A 29 -11.08 8.92 -7.93
C ARG A 29 -11.81 8.45 -9.21
N LYS A 30 -12.82 9.20 -9.66
CA LYS A 30 -13.33 9.08 -11.04
C LYS A 30 -12.46 9.91 -11.99
N PHE A 31 -12.20 9.44 -13.21
CA PHE A 31 -11.39 10.19 -14.19
C PHE A 31 -11.89 11.62 -14.43
N ASP A 32 -13.21 11.83 -14.43
CA ASP A 32 -13.84 13.16 -14.53
C ASP A 32 -13.64 14.07 -13.30
N GLY A 33 -12.92 13.62 -12.28
CA GLY A 33 -12.69 14.36 -11.03
C GLY A 33 -13.92 14.52 -10.13
N SER A 34 -15.11 14.13 -10.58
CA SER A 34 -16.39 14.43 -9.92
C SER A 34 -16.59 13.74 -8.57
N LYS A 35 -15.82 12.70 -8.28
CA LYS A 35 -15.92 11.96 -7.02
C LYS A 35 -14.59 11.37 -6.59
N GLN A 36 -14.32 11.48 -5.30
CA GLN A 36 -13.20 10.82 -4.62
C GLN A 36 -13.71 10.06 -3.39
N ARG A 37 -13.03 8.97 -3.03
CA ARG A 37 -13.24 8.23 -1.77
C ARG A 37 -11.94 7.63 -1.27
N ILE A 38 -11.85 7.37 0.02
CA ILE A 38 -10.78 6.54 0.59
C ILE A 38 -11.40 5.20 0.97
N ILE A 39 -10.81 4.11 0.49
CA ILE A 39 -11.09 2.75 0.95
C ILE A 39 -10.07 2.46 2.04
N LYS A 40 -10.56 2.27 3.27
CA LYS A 40 -9.72 1.93 4.42
C LYS A 40 -9.94 0.48 4.82
N CYS A 41 -8.92 -0.16 5.38
CA CYS A 41 -9.11 -1.38 6.14
C CYS A 41 -10.01 -1.06 7.36
N ASN A 42 -11.06 -1.84 7.59
CA ASN A 42 -11.98 -1.67 8.73
C ASN A 42 -11.47 -2.38 9.99
N HIS A 43 -10.16 -2.66 10.06
CA HIS A 43 -9.54 -3.31 11.20
C HIS A 43 -8.92 -2.24 12.11
N VAL A 44 -9.29 -2.27 13.39
CA VAL A 44 -8.67 -1.41 14.41
C VAL A 44 -7.45 -2.14 14.93
N THR A 45 -6.27 -1.70 14.51
CA THR A 45 -4.98 -2.23 14.97
C THR A 45 -4.31 -1.22 15.90
N THR A 46 -3.60 -1.70 16.92
CA THR A 46 -2.62 -0.92 17.68
C THR A 46 -1.19 -1.14 17.19
N TYR A 47 -1.00 -2.08 16.25
CA TYR A 47 0.27 -2.45 15.65
C TYR A 47 0.51 -1.66 14.36
N GLY A 48 1.74 -1.16 14.21
CA GLY A 48 2.19 -0.37 13.07
C GLY A 48 1.62 1.06 13.02
N TYR A 49 2.18 1.86 12.12
CA TYR A 49 1.75 3.24 11.87
C TYR A 49 1.59 3.47 10.38
N TYR A 50 0.62 4.30 10.01
CA TYR A 50 0.49 4.72 8.62
C TYR A 50 1.61 5.70 8.27
N GLY A 51 2.29 5.45 7.15
CA GLY A 51 3.31 6.35 6.62
C GLY A 51 2.71 7.58 5.93
N GLN A 52 3.27 7.95 4.79
CA GLN A 52 2.72 9.01 3.95
C GLN A 52 1.94 8.42 2.77
N TRP A 53 0.94 9.18 2.29
CA TRP A 53 0.29 8.83 1.04
C TRP A 53 1.29 8.91 -0.11
N SER A 54 1.24 7.92 -0.99
CA SER A 54 1.98 7.95 -2.25
C SER A 54 1.55 9.15 -3.10
N SER A 55 2.41 9.54 -4.04
CA SER A 55 2.00 10.36 -5.18
C SER A 55 0.75 9.75 -5.83
N SER A 56 -0.18 10.62 -6.22
CA SER A 56 -1.38 10.18 -6.95
C SER A 56 -1.07 10.02 -8.42
N CYS A 57 -1.68 9.01 -9.05
CA CYS A 57 -1.68 8.88 -10.50
C CYS A 57 -2.19 10.18 -11.16
N PRO A 58 -1.64 10.55 -12.33
CA PRO A 58 -2.14 11.65 -13.15
C PRO A 58 -3.65 11.58 -13.39
N SER A 59 -4.27 12.69 -13.79
CA SER A 59 -5.74 12.81 -13.88
C SER A 59 -6.41 11.68 -14.67
N ASP A 60 -5.84 11.31 -15.82
CA ASP A 60 -6.35 10.27 -16.73
C ASP A 60 -5.75 8.87 -16.49
N PHE A 61 -5.05 8.69 -15.37
CA PHE A 61 -4.33 7.47 -15.04
C PHE A 61 -4.90 6.82 -13.79
N ALA A 62 -4.77 5.49 -13.73
CA ALA A 62 -5.16 4.68 -12.59
C ALA A 62 -4.09 3.63 -12.29
N ILE A 63 -4.07 3.16 -11.05
CA ILE A 63 -3.28 1.99 -10.68
C ILE A 63 -3.75 0.80 -11.51
N CYS A 64 -2.84 0.22 -12.28
CA CYS A 64 -3.08 -0.89 -13.21
C CYS A 64 -2.22 -2.13 -12.90
N GLY A 65 -1.16 -1.96 -12.11
CA GLY A 65 -0.23 -3.03 -11.77
C GLY A 65 0.40 -2.79 -10.41
N MET A 66 0.97 -3.86 -9.84
CA MET A 66 1.68 -3.82 -8.58
C MET A 66 2.90 -4.74 -8.63
N GLU A 67 3.96 -4.32 -7.96
CA GLU A 67 5.13 -5.13 -7.64
C GLU A 67 5.28 -5.16 -6.13
N THR A 68 5.45 -6.36 -5.58
CA THR A 68 5.59 -6.59 -4.14
C THR A 68 7.03 -6.94 -3.82
N LYS A 69 7.58 -6.33 -2.76
CA LYS A 69 8.83 -6.78 -2.15
C LYS A 69 8.47 -7.66 -0.96
N SER A 70 8.82 -8.94 -1.03
CA SER A 70 8.64 -9.90 0.05
C SER A 70 9.99 -10.43 0.49
N GLU A 71 10.06 -10.91 1.73
CA GLU A 71 11.27 -11.49 2.29
C GLU A 71 11.63 -12.81 1.62
N PRO A 72 12.93 -13.08 1.42
CA PRO A 72 13.37 -14.40 0.99
C PRO A 72 13.12 -15.40 2.13
N ASN A 73 12.63 -16.58 1.76
CA ASN A 73 12.37 -17.68 2.68
C ASN A 73 13.63 -18.00 3.53
N GLN A 74 13.54 -17.81 4.86
CA GLN A 74 14.64 -18.00 5.81
C GLN A 74 14.66 -19.41 6.44
N GLY A 75 13.69 -20.27 6.12
CA GLY A 75 13.69 -21.70 6.46
C GLY A 75 12.72 -22.07 7.58
N SER A 76 13.07 -21.83 8.86
CA SER A 76 12.19 -22.14 10.00
C SER A 76 11.92 -20.89 10.83
N GLY A 77 10.88 -20.15 10.45
CA GLY A 77 10.37 -18.93 11.08
C GLY A 77 9.16 -18.38 10.30
N ASP A 78 8.63 -17.20 10.66
CA ASP A 78 7.61 -16.52 9.85
C ASP A 78 8.26 -15.98 8.55
N ASP A 79 8.39 -16.86 7.55
CA ASP A 79 9.21 -16.67 6.34
C ASP A 79 8.55 -15.80 5.24
N SER A 80 7.56 -14.97 5.56
CA SER A 80 6.76 -14.29 4.53
C SER A 80 6.12 -12.98 5.01
N ALA A 81 6.94 -11.95 5.26
CA ALA A 81 6.43 -10.58 5.35
C ALA A 81 6.42 -9.90 3.97
N LEU A 82 5.38 -9.07 3.75
CA LEU A 82 5.36 -8.08 2.67
C LEU A 82 6.07 -6.83 3.19
N ASN A 83 7.23 -6.49 2.64
CA ASN A 83 8.04 -5.38 3.16
C ASN A 83 7.71 -4.07 2.43
N ASP A 84 7.36 -4.15 1.14
CA ASP A 84 7.04 -2.96 0.36
C ASP A 84 6.16 -3.29 -0.86
N VAL A 85 5.51 -2.26 -1.42
CA VAL A 85 4.77 -2.35 -2.67
C VAL A 85 5.03 -1.13 -3.56
N THR A 86 5.24 -1.39 -4.85
CA THR A 86 5.23 -0.37 -5.90
C THR A 86 3.97 -0.54 -6.73
N PHE A 87 3.19 0.52 -6.90
CA PHE A 87 2.05 0.53 -7.80
C PHE A 87 2.37 1.29 -9.08
N PHE A 88 1.95 0.74 -10.22
CA PHE A 88 2.13 1.34 -11.53
C PHE A 88 0.85 2.04 -11.97
N CYS A 89 0.99 3.26 -12.48
CA CYS A 89 -0.10 4.02 -13.09
C CYS A 89 -0.09 3.80 -14.61
N CYS A 90 -1.21 3.34 -15.18
CA CYS A 90 -1.42 3.28 -16.62
C CYS A 90 -2.50 4.27 -17.03
N ASP A 91 -2.45 4.68 -18.29
CA ASP A 91 -3.57 5.33 -18.94
C ASP A 91 -4.77 4.38 -19.02
N ARG A 92 -5.93 4.98 -19.26
CA ARG A 92 -7.21 4.28 -19.32
C ARG A 92 -7.38 3.50 -20.63
#